data_AF-A0A4S4K7X8-F1
#
_entry.id   AF-A0A4S4K7X8-F1
#
_cell.length_a   1.000
_cell.length_b   1.000
_cell.length_c   1.000
_cell.angle_alpha   90.00
_cell.angle_beta   90.00
_cell.angle_gamma   90.00
#
_symmetry.space_group_name_H-M   'P 1'
#
loop_
_entity.id
_entity.type
_entity.pdbx_description
1 polymer ?
#
loop_
_entity_poly.entity_id
_entity_poly.type
_entity_poly.pdbx_seq_one_letter_code
_entity_poly.pdbx_strand_id
1 'polypeptide(L)'
;MATFNDFMMEFAQAFDDPNQVEKAMGEFQTFVQGKLTADEFFASFEILRTKAKLNQVVHDAIVIDWLKRALDAKVVMGVMRSSPVPTTYDDWKAKAIQVDQVEQQIGHIMKARNPQQVPLNHPWQP
;
A
#
# COMPACT_ATOMS: atom_id res chain seq x y z
N MET A 1 -9.04 -32.32 -37.75
CA MET A 1 -9.18 -30.87 -38.07
C MET A 1 -9.20 -30.14 -36.74
N ALA A 2 -8.37 -29.12 -36.56
CA ALA A 2 -8.42 -28.27 -35.38
C ALA A 2 -9.71 -27.43 -35.42
N THR A 3 -10.38 -27.33 -34.28
CA THR A 3 -11.62 -26.57 -34.11
C THR A 3 -11.31 -25.12 -33.73
N PHE A 4 -12.31 -24.24 -33.85
CA PHE A 4 -12.20 -22.87 -33.38
C PHE A 4 -11.89 -22.78 -31.87
N ASN A 5 -12.36 -23.76 -31.08
CA ASN A 5 -12.01 -23.84 -29.66
C ASN A 5 -10.53 -24.19 -29.44
N ASP A 6 -9.96 -25.06 -30.26
CA ASP A 6 -8.53 -25.40 -30.19
C ASP A 6 -7.69 -24.17 -30.50
N PHE A 7 -8.08 -23.37 -31.50
CA PHE A 7 -7.42 -22.10 -31.82
C PHE A 7 -7.53 -21.07 -30.68
N MET A 8 -8.71 -20.89 -30.08
CA MET A 8 -8.89 -19.93 -28.98
C MET A 8 -8.13 -20.35 -27.73
N MET A 9 -7.97 -21.66 -27.49
CA MET A 9 -7.18 -22.20 -26.38
C MET A 9 -5.69 -21.99 -26.60
N GLU A 10 -5.17 -22.27 -27.80
CA GLU A 10 -3.77 -21.98 -28.17
C GLU A 10 -3.47 -20.48 -28.15
N PHE A 11 -4.41 -19.65 -28.63
CA PHE A 11 -4.30 -18.20 -28.57
C PHE A 11 -4.26 -17.70 -27.12
N ALA A 12 -5.15 -18.19 -26.26
CA ALA A 12 -5.13 -17.83 -24.84
C ALA A 12 -3.82 -18.28 -24.16
N GLN A 13 -3.33 -19.49 -24.44
CA GLN A 13 -2.05 -19.99 -23.93
C GLN A 13 -0.85 -19.18 -24.44
N ALA A 14 -0.88 -18.68 -25.68
CA ALA A 14 0.20 -17.87 -26.23
C ALA A 14 0.35 -16.49 -25.53
N PHE A 15 -0.71 -16.00 -24.90
CA PHE A 15 -0.70 -14.76 -24.10
C PHE A 15 -0.63 -15.02 -22.59
N ASP A 16 -0.81 -16.26 -22.14
CA ASP A 16 -0.66 -16.67 -20.75
C ASP A 16 0.82 -16.91 -20.47
N ASP A 17 1.58 -15.86 -20.13
CA ASP A 17 2.97 -16.03 -19.69
C ASP A 17 2.96 -16.87 -18.39
N PRO A 18 3.52 -18.09 -18.41
CA PRO A 18 3.42 -19.04 -17.30
C PRO A 18 4.12 -18.54 -16.03
N ASN A 19 5.01 -17.55 -16.17
CA ASN A 19 5.72 -16.93 -15.06
C ASN A 19 5.03 -15.66 -14.55
N GLN A 20 3.88 -15.25 -15.09
CA GLN A 20 3.21 -14.02 -14.65
C GLN A 20 2.81 -14.06 -13.18
N VAL A 21 2.35 -15.20 -12.69
CA VAL A 21 1.98 -15.35 -11.27
C VAL A 21 3.22 -15.28 -10.40
N GLU A 22 4.31 -15.95 -10.78
CA GLU A 22 5.57 -15.94 -10.03
C GLU A 22 6.21 -14.53 -10.03
N LYS A 23 6.23 -13.87 -11.18
CA LYS A 23 6.70 -12.48 -11.31
C LYS A 23 5.83 -11.53 -10.48
N ALA A 24 4.51 -11.66 -10.56
CA ALA A 24 3.59 -10.85 -9.76
C ALA A 24 3.77 -11.11 -8.26
N MET A 25 4.04 -12.35 -7.85
CA MET A 25 4.37 -12.68 -6.45
C MET A 25 5.68 -12.03 -6.02
N GLY A 26 6.72 -12.06 -6.85
CA GLY A 26 8.00 -11.38 -6.57
C GLY A 26 7.84 -9.86 -6.44
N GLU A 27 7.11 -9.24 -7.36
CA GLU A 27 6.75 -7.82 -7.29
C GLU A 27 5.90 -7.52 -6.04
N PHE A 28 4.89 -8.34 -5.76
CA PHE A 28 4.00 -8.19 -4.60
C PHE A 28 4.77 -8.24 -3.27
N GLN A 29 5.72 -9.17 -3.13
CA GLN A 29 6.51 -9.34 -1.91
C GLN A 29 7.53 -8.24 -1.68
N THR A 30 7.96 -7.54 -2.74
CA THR A 30 8.97 -6.47 -2.68
C THR A 30 8.37 -5.08 -2.76
N PHE A 31 7.07 -4.96 -3.06
CA PHE A 31 6.37 -3.69 -3.14
C PHE A 31 6.21 -3.06 -1.76
N VAL A 32 6.68 -1.83 -1.61
CA VAL A 32 6.66 -1.06 -0.35
C VAL A 32 6.01 0.29 -0.58
N GLN A 33 5.40 0.86 0.46
CA GLN A 33 4.74 2.17 0.40
C GLN A 33 5.71 3.28 -0.02
N GLY A 34 6.92 3.31 0.55
CA GLY A 34 7.95 4.28 0.18
C GLY A 34 7.48 5.73 0.36
N LYS A 35 7.33 6.46 -0.74
CA LYS A 35 6.85 7.86 -0.76
C LYS A 35 5.37 7.99 -1.14
N LEU A 36 4.71 6.88 -1.43
CA LEU A 36 3.30 6.87 -1.82
C LEU A 36 2.43 7.14 -0.59
N THR A 37 1.31 7.80 -0.82
CA THR A 37 0.21 7.80 0.15
C THR A 37 -0.35 6.38 0.31
N ALA A 38 -1.04 6.11 1.41
CA ALA A 38 -1.65 4.80 1.60
C ALA A 38 -2.66 4.47 0.48
N ASP A 39 -3.45 5.44 0.02
CA ASP A 39 -4.40 5.25 -1.09
C ASP A 39 -3.70 4.81 -2.39
N GLU A 40 -2.62 5.49 -2.79
CA GLU A 40 -1.84 5.14 -3.99
C GLU A 40 -1.15 3.78 -3.85
N PHE A 41 -0.63 3.49 -2.66
CA PHE A 41 -0.06 2.20 -2.33
C PHE A 41 -1.10 1.09 -2.51
N PHE A 42 -2.30 1.22 -1.92
CA PHE A 42 -3.33 0.19 -1.99
C PHE A 42 -3.86 -0.01 -3.40
N ALA A 43 -4.01 1.05 -4.20
CA ALA A 43 -4.38 0.93 -5.61
C ALA A 43 -3.42 0.03 -6.39
N SER A 44 -2.12 0.19 -6.16
CA SER A 44 -1.08 -0.63 -6.82
C SER A 44 -0.97 -2.03 -6.22
N PHE A 45 -1.03 -2.12 -4.89
CA PHE A 45 -0.94 -3.37 -4.13
C PHE A 45 -2.09 -4.33 -4.47
N GLU A 46 -3.31 -3.83 -4.67
CA GLU A 46 -4.47 -4.65 -5.04
C GLU A 46 -4.39 -5.21 -6.46
N ILE A 47 -3.82 -4.43 -7.39
CA ILE A 47 -3.53 -4.92 -8.75
C ILE A 47 -2.53 -6.07 -8.67
N LEU A 48 -1.44 -5.91 -7.91
CA LEU A 48 -0.45 -6.96 -7.71
C LEU A 48 -1.05 -8.18 -6.98
N ARG A 49 -1.86 -7.97 -5.94
CA ARG A 49 -2.58 -9.03 -5.20
C ARG A 49 -3.43 -9.88 -6.14
N THR A 50 -4.13 -9.23 -7.06
CA THR A 50 -5.00 -9.90 -8.04
C THR A 50 -4.18 -10.69 -9.06
N LYS A 51 -3.11 -10.10 -9.62
CA LYS A 51 -2.20 -10.79 -10.54
C LYS A 51 -1.49 -11.99 -9.89
N ALA A 52 -1.17 -11.86 -8.61
CA ALA A 52 -0.61 -12.91 -7.77
C ALA A 52 -1.63 -13.97 -7.32
N LYS A 53 -2.92 -13.83 -7.68
CA LYS A 53 -4.02 -14.73 -7.29
C LYS A 53 -4.23 -14.84 -5.76
N LEU A 54 -3.96 -13.76 -5.02
CA LEU A 54 -4.09 -13.67 -3.56
C LEU A 54 -5.36 -12.94 -3.09
N ASN A 55 -6.39 -12.88 -3.92
CA ASN A 55 -7.60 -12.06 -3.73
C ASN A 55 -8.73 -12.75 -2.94
N GLN A 56 -8.52 -13.98 -2.47
CA GLN A 56 -9.51 -14.73 -1.67
C GLN A 56 -9.29 -14.51 -0.16
N VAL A 57 -10.37 -14.61 0.62
CA VAL A 57 -10.35 -14.44 2.09
C VAL A 57 -9.40 -15.42 2.78
N VAL A 58 -9.23 -16.63 2.24
CA VAL A 58 -8.26 -17.62 2.75
C VAL A 58 -6.80 -17.11 2.71
N HIS A 59 -6.51 -16.11 1.89
CA HIS A 59 -5.21 -15.47 1.77
C HIS A 59 -5.05 -14.23 2.65
N ASP A 60 -6.09 -13.76 3.34
CA ASP A 60 -6.03 -12.50 4.09
C ASP A 60 -4.92 -12.51 5.14
N ALA A 61 -4.72 -13.60 5.87
CA ALA A 61 -3.68 -13.68 6.89
C ALA A 61 -2.26 -13.43 6.31
N ILE A 62 -1.93 -14.09 5.20
CA ILE A 62 -0.61 -13.92 4.57
C ILE A 62 -0.48 -12.55 3.90
N VAL A 63 -1.56 -12.03 3.30
CA VAL A 63 -1.60 -10.70 2.69
C VAL A 63 -1.43 -9.61 3.74
N ILE A 64 -2.06 -9.75 4.90
CA ILE A 64 -1.92 -8.81 6.03
C ILE A 64 -0.48 -8.83 6.56
N ASP A 65 0.16 -9.99 6.64
CA ASP A 65 1.56 -10.06 7.10
C ASP A 65 2.55 -9.44 6.11
N TRP A 66 2.30 -9.53 4.80
CA TRP A 66 3.04 -8.77 3.81
C TRP A 66 2.72 -7.28 3.87
N LEU A 67 1.46 -6.92 4.05
CA LEU A 67 1.02 -5.54 4.21
C LEU A 67 1.74 -4.83 5.36
N LYS A 68 1.85 -5.48 6.53
CA LYS A 68 2.59 -4.96 7.70
C LYS A 68 4.08 -4.73 7.44
N ARG A 69 4.69 -5.42 6.47
CA ARG A 69 6.10 -5.24 6.09
C ARG A 69 6.26 -4.17 5.01
N ALA A 70 5.23 -3.98 4.19
CA ALA A 70 5.24 -3.07 3.04
C ALA A 70 4.89 -1.62 3.42
N LEU A 71 3.95 -1.43 4.36
CA LEU A 71 3.50 -0.11 4.79
C LEU A 71 4.55 0.64 5.63
N ASP A 72 4.44 1.97 5.66
CA ASP A 72 5.23 2.81 6.55
C ASP A 72 5.00 2.40 8.02
N ALA A 73 6.08 2.38 8.81
CA ALA A 73 6.05 1.93 10.19
C ALA A 73 5.06 2.73 11.06
N LYS A 74 4.86 4.03 10.79
CA LYS A 74 3.89 4.85 11.51
C LYS A 74 2.47 4.42 11.21
N VAL A 75 2.18 4.10 9.94
CA VAL A 75 0.88 3.58 9.51
C VAL A 75 0.60 2.25 10.20
N VAL A 76 1.55 1.32 10.17
CA VAL A 76 1.42 0.01 10.83
C VAL A 76 1.18 0.18 12.34
N MET A 77 1.97 1.01 13.01
CA MET A 77 1.79 1.28 14.44
C MET A 77 0.43 1.91 14.74
N GLY A 78 -0.04 2.85 13.91
CA GLY A 78 -1.36 3.47 14.08
C GLY A 78 -2.50 2.49 13.92
N VAL A 79 -2.41 1.56 12.96
CA VAL A 79 -3.40 0.48 12.80
C VAL A 79 -3.36 -0.49 13.99
N MET A 80 -2.17 -0.94 14.41
CA MET A 80 -2.02 -1.87 15.54
C MET A 80 -2.44 -1.27 16.89
N ARG A 81 -2.42 0.06 17.05
CA ARG A 81 -2.90 0.77 18.24
C ARG A 81 -4.40 1.05 18.22
N SER A 82 -5.08 0.73 17.13
CA SER A 82 -6.52 0.92 17.04
C SER A 82 -7.30 -0.11 17.86
N SER A 83 -8.51 0.23 18.26
CA SER A 83 -9.40 -0.65 19.01
C SER A 83 -10.77 -0.71 18.33
N PRO A 84 -11.22 -1.89 17.86
CA PRO A 84 -10.48 -3.15 17.81
C PRO A 84 -9.33 -3.11 16.78
N VAL A 85 -8.33 -3.99 16.95
CA VAL A 85 -7.29 -4.19 15.94
C VAL A 85 -7.90 -4.95 14.76
N PRO A 86 -7.77 -4.44 13.51
CA PRO A 86 -8.29 -5.11 12.33
C PRO A 86 -7.74 -6.53 12.14
N THR A 87 -8.60 -7.44 11.67
CA THR A 87 -8.23 -8.83 11.38
C THR A 87 -8.50 -9.26 9.94
N THR A 88 -9.23 -8.45 9.17
CA THR A 88 -9.51 -8.69 7.74
C THR A 88 -8.67 -7.75 6.88
N TYR A 89 -8.43 -8.13 5.62
CA TYR A 89 -7.69 -7.25 4.71
C TYR A 89 -8.39 -5.90 4.50
N ASP A 90 -9.71 -5.92 4.32
CA ASP A 90 -10.50 -4.71 4.04
C ASP A 90 -10.47 -3.74 5.22
N ASP A 91 -10.59 -4.25 6.46
CA ASP A 91 -10.49 -3.42 7.66
C ASP A 91 -9.08 -2.86 7.83
N TRP A 92 -8.05 -3.65 7.52
CA TRP A 92 -6.65 -3.20 7.51
C TRP A 92 -6.43 -2.07 6.51
N LYS A 93 -6.94 -2.21 5.28
CA LYS A 93 -6.86 -1.18 4.24
C LYS A 93 -7.54 0.11 4.67
N ALA A 94 -8.80 0.02 5.10
CA ALA A 94 -9.57 1.18 5.53
C ALA A 94 -8.87 1.92 6.69
N LYS A 95 -8.35 1.16 7.67
CA LYS A 95 -7.66 1.76 8.81
C LYS A 95 -6.32 2.37 8.44
N ALA A 96 -5.52 1.70 7.60
CA ALA A 96 -4.23 2.21 7.15
C ALA A 96 -4.37 3.53 6.38
N ILE A 97 -5.37 3.63 5.49
CA ILE A 97 -5.68 4.87 4.77
C ILE A 97 -6.04 5.98 5.75
N GLN A 98 -6.92 5.70 6.72
CA GLN A 98 -7.29 6.69 7.74
C GLN A 98 -6.07 7.18 8.54
N VAL A 99 -5.19 6.28 8.95
CA VAL A 99 -3.99 6.63 9.74
C VAL A 99 -3.02 7.48 8.92
N ASP A 100 -2.77 7.11 7.66
CA ASP A 100 -1.89 7.87 6.77
C ASP A 100 -2.41 9.29 6.54
N GLN A 101 -3.72 9.45 6.32
CA GLN A 101 -4.37 10.76 6.19
C GLN A 101 -4.18 11.62 7.45
N VAL A 102 -4.29 11.03 8.64
CA VAL A 102 -4.05 11.74 9.92
C VAL A 102 -2.59 12.16 10.04
N GLU A 103 -1.63 11.30 9.71
CA GLU A 103 -0.20 11.63 9.73
C GLU A 103 0.16 12.76 8.76
N GLN A 104 -0.44 12.76 7.56
CA GLN A 104 -0.30 13.86 6.61
C GLN A 104 -0.85 15.17 7.19
N GLN A 105 -2.05 15.15 7.78
CA GLN A 105 -2.64 16.33 8.43
C GLN A 105 -1.76 16.86 9.58
N ILE A 106 -1.24 15.98 10.43
CA ILE A 106 -0.29 16.34 11.49
C ILE A 106 0.94 17.01 10.87
N GLY A 107 1.50 16.44 9.80
CA GLY A 107 2.63 17.03 9.08
C GLY A 107 2.35 18.44 8.55
N HIS A 108 1.16 18.67 7.98
CA HIS A 108 0.73 19.99 7.52
C HIS A 108 0.61 21.00 8.68
N ILE A 109 -0.04 20.60 9.78
CA ILE A 109 -0.20 21.44 10.98
C ILE A 109 1.16 21.81 11.58
N MET A 110 2.06 20.84 11.72
CA MET A 110 3.39 21.07 12.29
C MET A 110 4.24 22.01 11.43
N LYS A 111 4.17 21.89 10.10
CA LYS A 111 4.81 22.85 9.17
C LYS A 111 4.21 24.25 9.31
N ALA A 112 2.88 24.36 9.39
CA ALA A 112 2.18 25.64 9.55
C ALA A 112 2.40 26.29 10.92
N ARG A 113 2.78 25.52 11.96
CA ARG A 113 3.20 26.04 13.27
C ARG A 113 4.63 26.57 13.26
N ASN A 114 5.48 26.15 12.32
CA ASN A 114 6.88 26.57 12.23
C ASN A 114 7.25 27.63 11.16
N PRO A 115 6.39 28.57 10.70
CA PRO A 115 6.77 29.54 9.66
C PRO A 115 7.55 30.75 10.18
N GLN A 116 7.71 30.92 11.49
CA GLN A 116 8.37 32.10 12.09
C GLN A 116 9.11 31.75 13.39
N GLN A 117 10.30 31.16 13.29
CA GLN A 117 11.38 31.58 14.18
C GLN A 117 12.01 32.81 13.54
N VAL A 118 11.37 33.97 13.75
CA VAL A 118 11.93 35.28 13.39
C VAL A 118 13.28 35.40 14.12
N PRO A 119 14.38 35.81 13.47
CA PRO A 119 15.63 36.01 14.18
C PRO A 119 15.40 37.04 15.29
N LEU A 120 15.83 36.72 16.51
CA LEU A 120 15.82 37.67 17.62
C LEU A 120 16.62 38.90 17.17
N ASN A 121 15.91 39.99 16.88
CA ASN A 121 16.50 41.23 16.40
C ASN A 121 17.63 41.70 17.33
N HIS A 122 18.75 42.06 16.70
CA HIS A 122 19.87 42.76 17.28
C HIS A 122 19.40 43.99 18.09
N PRO A 123 19.97 44.25 19.28
CA PRO A 123 19.64 45.45 20.02
C PRO A 123 20.30 46.64 19.33
N TRP A 124 19.48 47.63 18.94
CA TRP A 124 19.96 48.98 18.63
C TRP A 124 20.75 49.52 19.83
N GLN A 125 21.97 50.01 19.58
CA GLN A 125 22.74 50.82 20.53
C GLN A 125 22.89 52.25 19.98
N PRO A 126 22.75 53.27 20.83
CA PRO A 126 22.64 54.68 20.43
C PRO A 126 23.92 55.28 19.83
#